data_AF-A0A3S5B9F3-F1
#
_entry.id   AF-A0A3S5B9F3-F1
#
_cell.length_a   1.000
_cell.length_b   1.000
_cell.length_c   1.000
_cell.angle_alpha   90.00
_cell.angle_beta   90.00
_cell.angle_gamma   90.00
#
_symmetry.space_group_name_H-M   'P 1'
#
loop_
_entity.id
_entity.type
_entity.pdbx_description
1 polymer ?
#
loop_
_entity_poly.entity_id
_entity_poly.type
_entity_poly.pdbx_seq_one_letter_code
_entity_poly.pdbx_strand_id
1 'polypeptide(L)'
;MKFNDFFCIFTTKEVQDGSDLLSGDAGDVCVAEQAHCIVVPSYAAWFDYNSIHGIERRGLPEFFNGRNKSKTPEVYLAYRNFMVD
;
A
#
# COMPACT_ATOMS: atom_id res chain seq x y z
N MET A 1 -25.18 10.29 -16.40
CA MET A 1 -24.41 9.07 -16.04
C MET A 1 -22.98 9.28 -16.49
N LYS A 2 -22.08 9.75 -15.61
CA LYS A 2 -20.64 9.81 -15.89
C LYS A 2 -20.02 8.58 -15.24
N PHE A 3 -19.91 7.54 -16.04
CA PHE A 3 -19.36 6.25 -15.65
C PHE A 3 -17.85 6.35 -15.86
N ASN A 4 -17.10 6.35 -14.76
CA ASN A 4 -15.66 6.14 -14.68
C ASN A 4 -14.74 7.17 -15.33
N ASP A 5 -14.42 8.22 -14.57
CA ASP A 5 -13.06 8.75 -14.65
C ASP A 5 -12.12 7.67 -14.08
N PHE A 6 -11.40 7.03 -14.99
CA PHE A 6 -10.27 6.17 -14.71
C PHE A 6 -9.33 6.90 -13.73
N PHE A 7 -9.23 6.39 -12.52
CA PHE A 7 -8.34 6.86 -11.47
C PHE A 7 -6.88 6.48 -11.84
N CYS A 8 -6.33 6.91 -12.99
CA CYS A 8 -4.88 6.82 -13.31
C CYS A 8 -4.12 7.93 -12.56
N ILE A 9 -4.34 8.00 -11.25
CA ILE A 9 -3.39 8.58 -10.31
C ILE A 9 -3.48 7.67 -9.09
N PHE A 10 -2.62 6.65 -9.04
CA PHE A 10 -2.09 6.19 -7.75
C PHE A 10 -1.82 7.47 -6.96
N THR A 11 -2.65 7.74 -5.95
CA THR A 11 -2.67 9.03 -5.28
C THR A 11 -1.26 9.32 -4.78
N THR A 12 -0.54 10.20 -5.48
CA THR A 12 0.52 10.98 -4.88
C THR A 12 -0.20 11.84 -3.86
N LYS A 13 -0.37 11.31 -2.65
CA LYS A 13 -0.66 12.14 -1.49
C LYS A 13 0.54 13.07 -1.44
N GLU A 14 0.26 14.36 -1.57
CA GLU A 14 1.25 15.41 -1.69
C GLU A 14 2.35 15.24 -0.63
N VAL A 15 3.60 15.36 -1.09
CA VAL A 15 4.74 15.65 -0.22
C VAL A 15 4.39 16.94 0.50
N GLN A 16 4.04 16.82 1.79
CA GLN A 16 3.74 17.96 2.62
C GLN A 16 5.06 18.50 3.18
N ASP A 17 5.45 19.67 2.70
CA ASP A 17 6.54 20.47 3.26
C ASP A 17 6.28 20.76 4.75
N GLY A 18 7.27 20.49 5.61
CA GLY A 18 7.26 20.97 6.99
C GLY A 18 8.05 20.14 8.00
N SER A 19 9.33 20.46 8.14
CA SER A 19 10.22 20.33 9.32
C SER A 19 9.73 19.53 10.56
N ASP A 20 10.46 18.46 10.92
CA ASP A 20 11.23 18.43 12.17
C ASP A 20 12.12 17.17 12.27
N LEU A 21 13.34 17.39 12.73
CA LEU A 21 14.48 16.48 12.78
C LEU A 21 14.28 15.34 13.79
N LEU A 22 14.56 14.09 13.41
CA LEU A 22 15.38 13.16 14.21
C LEU A 22 16.07 12.12 13.30
N SER A 23 17.38 12.04 13.53
CA SER A 23 18.45 11.24 12.93
C SER A 23 18.29 9.71 12.98
N GLY A 24 18.74 9.03 11.91
CA GLY A 24 19.11 7.62 11.95
C GLY A 24 19.04 6.91 10.59
N ASP A 25 20.19 6.77 9.94
CA ASP A 25 20.47 5.96 8.73
C ASP A 25 19.67 6.33 7.47
N ALA A 26 20.26 7.19 6.65
CA ALA A 26 19.85 7.40 5.27
C ALA A 26 20.20 6.15 4.43
N GLY A 27 19.41 5.09 4.60
CA GLY A 27 19.29 4.06 3.59
C GLY A 27 18.81 4.76 2.32
N ASP A 28 19.67 4.80 1.31
CA ASP A 28 19.41 5.35 -0.02
C ASP A 28 18.04 4.86 -0.53
N VAL A 29 17.03 5.72 -0.46
CA VAL A 29 15.69 5.41 -0.96
C VAL A 29 15.75 5.59 -2.47
N CYS A 30 16.19 4.54 -3.16
CA CYS A 30 16.15 4.48 -4.62
C CYS A 30 14.69 4.58 -5.07
N VAL A 31 14.27 5.78 -5.48
CA VAL A 31 12.97 5.98 -6.12
C VAL A 31 13.09 5.52 -7.57
N ALA A 32 12.52 4.36 -7.88
CA ALA A 32 12.47 3.87 -9.24
C ALA A 32 11.52 4.74 -10.09
N GLU A 33 11.97 5.14 -11.29
CA GLU A 33 11.12 5.87 -12.24
C GLU A 33 10.15 4.91 -12.93
N GLN A 34 8.86 5.27 -12.95
CA GLN A 34 7.81 4.48 -13.58
C GLN A 34 7.80 4.69 -15.11
N ALA A 35 8.01 3.61 -15.89
CA ALA A 35 8.05 3.70 -17.36
C ALA A 35 6.66 3.75 -18.06
N HIS A 36 5.59 3.31 -17.38
CA HIS A 36 4.25 3.15 -17.99
C HIS A 36 3.11 3.60 -17.03
N CYS A 37 2.02 4.23 -17.52
CA CYS A 37 0.82 4.49 -16.69
C CYS A 37 0.18 3.15 -16.29
N ILE A 38 0.04 2.94 -14.99
CA ILE A 38 -0.79 1.90 -14.42
C ILE A 38 -2.14 2.53 -14.12
N VAL A 39 -3.19 1.95 -14.69
CA VAL A 39 -4.57 2.35 -14.39
C VAL A 39 -5.11 1.46 -13.29
N VAL A 40 -5.57 2.06 -12.20
CA VAL A 40 -6.29 1.35 -11.13
C VAL A 40 -7.79 1.68 -11.18
N PRO A 41 -8.68 0.68 -11.05
CA PRO A 41 -10.12 0.92 -10.94
C PRO A 41 -10.50 1.67 -9.65
N SER A 42 -11.56 2.49 -9.71
CA SER A 42 -12.01 3.30 -8.55
C SER A 42 -12.46 2.49 -7.34
N TYR A 43 -12.96 1.26 -7.53
CA TYR A 43 -13.35 0.39 -6.43
C TYR A 43 -12.17 -0.12 -5.59
N ALA A 44 -10.93 0.04 -6.07
CA ALA A 44 -9.72 -0.33 -5.34
C ALA A 44 -9.14 0.81 -4.50
N ALA A 45 -9.82 1.96 -4.42
CA ALA A 45 -9.36 3.15 -3.69
C ALA A 45 -9.24 2.97 -2.16
N TRP A 46 -9.68 1.85 -1.61
CA TRP A 46 -9.53 1.52 -0.18
C TRP A 46 -8.15 0.96 0.17
N PHE A 47 -7.33 0.61 -0.83
CA PHE A 47 -6.00 0.03 -0.63
C PHE A 47 -4.98 1.09 -0.17
N ASP A 48 -4.18 0.74 0.85
CA ASP A 48 -3.09 1.56 1.37
C ASP A 48 -1.87 0.67 1.69
N TYR A 49 -0.69 1.08 1.26
CA TYR A 49 0.57 0.36 1.49
C TYR A 49 0.94 0.20 2.97
N ASN A 50 0.54 1.16 3.81
CA ASN A 50 0.93 1.23 5.22
C ASN A 50 -0.15 0.75 6.18
N SER A 51 -1.35 0.45 5.70
CA SER A 51 -2.46 -0.02 6.53
C SER A 51 -3.07 -1.32 5.98
N ILE A 52 -3.73 -2.07 6.86
CA ILE A 52 -4.50 -3.26 6.49
C ILE A 52 -5.98 -2.93 6.63
N HIS A 53 -6.69 -2.92 5.50
CA HIS A 53 -8.09 -2.60 5.44
C HIS A 53 -8.97 -3.74 5.98
N GLY A 54 -10.17 -3.42 6.44
CA GLY A 54 -11.11 -4.42 6.96
C GLY A 54 -11.54 -5.47 5.92
N ILE A 55 -11.46 -5.15 4.62
CA ILE A 55 -11.72 -6.10 3.53
C ILE A 55 -10.66 -7.20 3.51
N GLU A 56 -9.38 -6.85 3.64
CA GLU A 56 -8.26 -7.82 3.68
C GLU A 56 -8.42 -8.80 4.84
N ARG A 57 -8.80 -8.28 6.02
CA ARG A 57 -9.03 -9.10 7.22
C ARG A 57 -10.16 -10.11 7.05
N ARG A 58 -11.20 -9.75 6.29
CA ARG A 58 -12.32 -10.66 5.99
C ARG A 58 -12.01 -11.63 4.86
N GLY A 59 -11.18 -11.23 3.89
CA GLY A 59 -10.79 -12.05 2.75
C GLY A 59 -9.83 -13.18 3.10
N LEU A 60 -8.88 -12.92 4.02
CA LEU A 60 -7.85 -13.90 4.42
C LEU A 60 -7.72 -13.96 5.96
N PRO A 61 -8.75 -14.45 6.67
CA PRO A 61 -8.77 -14.42 8.14
C PRO A 61 -7.68 -15.26 8.79
N GLU A 62 -7.03 -16.18 8.06
CA GLU A 62 -5.95 -17.02 8.58
C GLU A 62 -4.69 -16.25 8.98
N PHE A 63 -4.48 -15.04 8.44
CA PHE A 63 -3.39 -14.16 8.82
C PHE A 63 -3.72 -13.30 10.05
N PHE A 64 -4.98 -13.25 10.46
CA PHE A 64 -5.48 -12.32 11.47
C PHE A 64 -6.10 -13.00 12.71
N ASN A 65 -6.11 -14.33 12.76
CA ASN A 65 -6.72 -15.09 13.86
C ASN A 65 -5.74 -15.49 14.98
N GLY A 66 -4.44 -15.21 14.82
CA GLY A 66 -3.41 -15.47 15.85
C GLY A 66 -3.08 -16.94 16.12
N ARG A 67 -3.55 -17.88 15.28
CA ARG A 67 -3.35 -19.32 15.50
C ARG A 67 -2.01 -19.84 14.97
N ASN A 68 -1.45 -19.19 13.96
CA ASN A 68 -0.26 -19.66 13.23
C ASN A 68 0.88 -18.64 13.35
N LYS A 69 2.07 -19.10 13.79
CA LYS A 69 3.25 -18.23 13.93
C LYS A 69 3.78 -17.68 12.60
N SER A 70 3.55 -18.40 11.49
CA SER A 70 4.00 -18.02 10.15
C SER A 70 2.98 -17.18 9.38
N LYS A 71 1.76 -17.01 9.89
CA LYS A 71 0.70 -16.24 9.24
C LYS A 71 0.27 -15.11 10.16
N THR A 72 1.13 -14.11 10.24
CA THR A 72 0.88 -12.88 11.01
C THR A 72 0.50 -11.73 10.06
N PRO A 73 -0.14 -10.67 10.57
CA PRO A 73 -0.46 -9.48 9.77
C PRO A 73 0.78 -8.87 9.09
N GLU A 74 1.93 -8.91 9.75
CA GLU A 74 3.19 -8.36 9.26
C GLU A 74 3.72 -9.16 8.06
N VAL A 75 3.62 -10.50 8.11
CA VAL A 75 4.00 -11.37 7.00
C VAL A 75 3.07 -11.17 5.81
N TYR A 76 1.76 -10.99 6.05
CA TYR A 76 0.81 -10.66 4.99
C TYR A 76 1.17 -9.34 4.28
N LEU A 77 1.49 -8.30 5.05
CA LEU A 77 1.88 -6.98 4.51
C LEU A 77 3.12 -7.10 3.62
N ALA A 78 4.13 -7.84 4.07
CA ALA A 78 5.36 -8.06 3.30
C ALA A 78 5.09 -8.79 1.98
N TYR A 79 4.30 -9.87 2.00
CA TYR A 79 3.95 -10.60 0.78
C TYR A 79 3.10 -9.78 -0.18
N ARG A 80 2.14 -9.02 0.35
CA ARG A 80 1.27 -8.16 -0.44
C ARG A 80 2.07 -7.09 -1.16
N ASN A 81 2.92 -6.36 -0.44
CA ASN A 81 3.73 -5.28 -1.03
C ASN A 81 4.72 -5.85 -2.04
N PHE A 82 5.34 -7.00 -1.76
CA PHE A 82 6.20 -7.70 -2.72
C PHE A 82 5.52 -8.08 -4.05
N MET A 83 4.21 -8.31 -4.07
CA MET A 83 3.48 -8.60 -5.31
C MET A 83 3.09 -7.35 -6.10
N VAL A 84 3.03 -6.19 -5.44
CA VAL A 84 2.58 -4.93 -6.04
C VAL A 84 3.75 -4.07 -6.52
N ASP A 85 4.88 -4.14 -5.82
CA ASP A 85 6.16 -3.50 -6.20
C ASP A 85 6.79 -4.18 -7.44
#